data_AF-A0A844BDU5-F1
#
_entry.id   AF-A0A844BDU5-F1
#
_cell.length_a   1.000
_cell.length_b   1.000
_cell.length_c   1.000
_cell.angle_alpha   90.00
_cell.angle_beta   90.00
_cell.angle_gamma   90.00
#
_symmetry.space_group_name_H-M   'P 1'
#
loop_
_entity.id
_entity.type
_entity.pdbx_description
1 polymer ?
#
loop_
_entity_poly.entity_id
_entity_poly.type
_entity_poly.pdbx_seq_one_letter_code
_entity_poly.pdbx_strand_id
1 'polypeptide(L)' 'MTDPAPWTEAEMLEAAARAVGKIDARGPLGLIRVTSREIEAMALTLVCLGVVPIPPDAPRPDRSPFSPIQRRD' A
#
# COMPACT_ATOMS: atom_id res chain seq x y z
N MET A 1 -4.04 -0.56 25.94
CA MET A 1 -3.99 -1.79 25.12
C MET A 1 -3.39 -1.36 23.79
N THR A 2 -2.09 -1.56 23.63
CA THR A 2 -1.37 -1.20 22.39
C THR A 2 -1.87 -2.16 21.33
N ASP A 3 -2.61 -1.67 20.35
CA ASP A 3 -2.96 -2.47 19.19
C ASP A 3 -1.64 -2.90 18.54
N PRO A 4 -1.29 -4.20 18.49
CA PRO A 4 -0.07 -4.60 17.81
C PRO A 4 -0.31 -4.31 16.34
N ALA A 5 0.37 -3.27 15.82
CA ALA A 5 0.35 -2.99 14.40
C ALA A 5 0.54 -4.33 13.66
N PRO A 6 -0.33 -4.68 12.70
CA PRO A 6 -0.37 -6.04 12.11
C PRO A 6 0.91 -6.41 11.35
N TRP A 7 1.83 -5.45 11.24
CA TRP A 7 3.11 -5.52 10.54
C TRP A 7 4.16 -4.72 11.31
N THR A 8 5.39 -5.23 11.33
CA THR A 8 6.57 -4.36 11.35
C THR A 8 6.76 -3.71 9.97
N GLU A 9 7.47 -2.58 9.91
CA GLU A 9 7.78 -1.90 8.63
C GLU A 9 8.49 -2.85 7.65
N ALA A 10 9.45 -3.64 8.15
CA ALA A 10 10.21 -4.59 7.33
C ALA A 10 9.32 -5.67 6.72
N GLU A 11 8.42 -6.28 7.51
CA GLU A 11 7.50 -7.31 7.02
C GLU A 11 6.54 -6.73 5.97
N MET A 12 6.03 -5.52 6.20
CA MET A 12 5.13 -4.84 5.26
C MET A 12 5.85 -4.59 3.93
N LEU A 13 7.05 -4.02 3.97
CA LEU A 13 7.83 -3.72 2.76
C LEU A 13 8.23 -5.00 2.02
N GLU A 14 8.61 -6.06 2.73
CA GLU A 14 8.93 -7.34 2.10
C GLU A 14 7.71 -7.92 1.36
N ALA A 15 6.54 -7.96 2.01
CA ALA A 15 5.34 -8.48 1.40
C ALA A 15 4.90 -7.64 0.18
N ALA A 16 4.97 -6.31 0.28
CA ALA A 16 4.68 -5.42 -0.84
C ALA A 16 5.67 -5.65 -2.01
N ALA A 17 6.97 -5.76 -1.73
CA ALA A 17 7.98 -6.02 -2.76
C ALA A 17 7.77 -7.37 -3.47
N ARG A 18 7.42 -8.43 -2.72
CA ARG A 18 7.08 -9.73 -3.30
C ARG A 18 5.85 -9.65 -4.20
N ALA A 19 4.82 -8.90 -3.79
CA ALA A 19 3.62 -8.66 -4.60
C ALA A 19 3.98 -8.01 -5.95
N VAL A 20 4.79 -6.95 -5.91
CA VAL A 20 5.28 -6.25 -7.10
C VAL A 20 6.07 -7.22 -8.00
N GLY A 21 6.98 -8.02 -7.43
CA GLY A 21 7.75 -9.01 -8.19
C GLY A 21 6.87 -10.08 -8.86
N LYS A 22 5.73 -10.46 -8.25
CA LYS A 22 4.76 -11.37 -8.90
C LYS A 22 4.12 -10.71 -10.12
N ILE A 23 3.70 -9.46 -9.99
CA ILE A 23 3.05 -8.69 -11.06
C ILE A 23 4.02 -8.47 -12.21
N ASP A 24 5.22 -8.00 -11.92
CA ASP A 24 6.27 -7.75 -12.91
C ASP A 24 6.62 -9.02 -13.71
N ALA A 25 6.89 -10.13 -13.01
CA ALA A 25 7.33 -11.36 -13.66
C ALA A 25 6.23 -12.09 -14.47
N ARG A 26 4.93 -11.81 -14.23
CA ARG A 26 3.81 -12.62 -14.76
C ARG A 26 2.68 -11.81 -15.37
N GLY A 27 2.79 -10.48 -15.40
CA GLY A 27 1.77 -9.57 -15.91
C GLY A 27 0.39 -9.83 -15.28
N PRO A 28 -0.68 -9.99 -16.10
CA PRO A 28 -2.03 -10.24 -15.60
C PRO A 28 -2.17 -11.48 -14.70
N LEU A 29 -1.38 -12.53 -14.95
CA LEU A 29 -1.37 -13.73 -14.08
C LEU A 29 -0.73 -13.45 -12.73
N GLY A 30 0.17 -12.47 -12.65
CA GLY A 30 0.75 -12.00 -11.40
C GLY A 30 -0.30 -11.35 -10.51
N LEU A 31 -1.16 -10.50 -11.10
CA LEU A 31 -2.24 -9.79 -10.38
C LEU A 31 -3.17 -10.75 -9.64
N ILE A 32 -3.64 -11.81 -10.30
CA ILE A 32 -4.56 -12.79 -9.70
C ILE A 32 -3.89 -13.69 -8.63
N ARG A 33 -2.55 -13.66 -8.53
CA ARG A 33 -1.76 -14.44 -7.57
C ARG A 33 -1.27 -13.60 -6.38
N VAL A 34 -1.62 -12.32 -6.35
CA VAL A 34 -1.40 -11.48 -5.17
C VAL A 34 -2.42 -11.89 -4.10
N THR A 35 -1.93 -12.18 -2.91
CA THR A 35 -2.77 -12.56 -1.76
C THR A 35 -3.38 -11.33 -1.10
N SER A 36 -4.45 -11.48 -0.32
CA SER A 36 -5.04 -10.38 0.46
C SER A 36 -4.01 -9.71 1.37
N ARG A 37 -3.14 -10.51 2.01
CA ARG A 37 -2.06 -10.00 2.88
C ARG A 37 -1.07 -9.12 2.12
N GLU A 38 -0.73 -9.48 0.88
CA GLU A 38 0.14 -8.67 0.03
C GLU A 38 -0.55 -7.40 -0.49
N ILE A 39 -1.86 -7.46 -0.76
CA ILE A 39 -2.67 -6.29 -1.12
C ILE A 39 -2.71 -5.30 0.04
N GLU A 40 -2.97 -5.78 1.26
CA GLU A 40 -2.94 -4.95 2.48
C GLU A 40 -1.57 -4.30 2.69
N ALA A 41 -0.49 -5.06 2.52
CA ALA A 41 0.88 -4.55 2.64
C ALA A 41 1.18 -3.44 1.61
N MET A 42 0.78 -3.61 0.36
CA MET A 42 0.92 -2.57 -0.67
C MET A 42 0.08 -1.33 -0.32
N ALA A 43 -1.17 -1.52 0.11
CA ALA A 43 -2.06 -0.42 0.49
C ALA A 43 -1.49 0.40 1.66
N LEU A 44 -1.00 -0.28 2.71
CA LEU A 44 -0.34 0.36 3.84
C LEU A 44 0.94 1.08 3.43
N THR A 45 1.74 0.47 2.54
CA THR A 45 2.94 1.11 1.99
C THR A 45 2.60 2.43 1.29
N LEU A 46 1.53 2.48 0.49
CA LEU A 46 1.08 3.70 -0.17
C LEU A 46 0.68 4.77 0.84
N VAL A 47 -0.04 4.41 1.90
CA VAL A 47 -0.42 5.33 2.98
C VAL A 47 0.83 5.88 3.70
N CYS A 48 1.80 5.01 4.02
CA CYS A 48 3.08 5.41 4.62
C CYS A 48 3.90 6.34 3.72
N LEU A 49 3.78 6.22 2.40
CA LEU A 49 4.40 7.14 1.45
C LEU A 49 3.66 8.48 1.34
N GLY A 50 2.44 8.59 1.88
CA GLY A 50 1.64 9.82 1.88
C GLY A 50 0.49 9.82 0.88
N VAL A 51 0.11 8.66 0.32
CA VAL A 51 -1.12 8.57 -0.48
C VAL A 51 -2.33 8.66 0.44
N VAL A 52 -3.17 9.66 0.21
CA VAL A 52 -4.43 9.85 0.93
C VAL A 52 -5.50 8.95 0.28
N PRO A 53 -6.14 8.04 1.03
CA PRO A 53 -7.23 7.21 0.50
C PRO A 53 -8.39 8.06 -0.02
N ILE A 54 -8.90 7.71 -1.20
CA ILE A 54 -10.10 8.33 -1.79
C ILE A 54 -11.29 7.39 -1.52
N PRO A 55 -12.36 7.85 -0.86
CA PRO A 55 -13.57 7.04 -0.67
C PRO A 55 -14.20 6.60 -2.02
N PRO A 56 -14.83 5.41 -2.11
CA PRO A 56 -15.35 4.86 -3.38
C PRO A 56 -16.30 5.78 -4.15
N ASP A 57 -17.09 6.58 -3.44
CA ASP A 57 -18.10 7.49 -4.03
C ASP A 57 -17.65 8.96 -4.05
N ALA A 58 -16.41 9.25 -3.66
CA ALA A 58 -15.89 10.61 -3.70
C ALA A 58 -15.70 11.07 -5.15
N PRO A 59 -15.95 12.35 -5.46
CA PRO A 59 -15.63 12.91 -6.77
C PRO A 59 -14.12 12.78 -7.04
N ARG A 60 -13.75 12.74 -8.32
CA ARG A 60 -12.34 12.82 -8.72
C ARG A 60 -11.69 14.05 -8.04
N PRO A 61 -10.55 13.90 -7.37
CA PRO A 61 -9.90 15.03 -6.72
C PRO A 61 -9.41 16.03 -7.77
N ASP A 62 -9.51 17.31 -7.43
CA ASP A 62 -9.04 18.45 -8.22
C ASP A 62 -7.52 18.65 -8.14
N ARG A 63 -6.86 17.93 -7.23
CA ARG A 63 -5.42 17.94 -6.97
C ARG A 63 -4.88 16.54 -6.71
N SER A 64 -3.55 16.41 -6.66
CA SER A 64 -2.90 15.14 -6.34
C SER A 64 -3.34 14.61 -4.97
N PRO A 65 -3.69 13.32 -4.83
CA PRO A 65 -3.98 12.68 -3.55
C PRO A 65 -2.70 12.35 -2.76
N PHE A 66 -1.53 12.72 -3.26
CA PHE A 66 -0.27 12.58 -2.54
C PHE A 66 -0.04 13.79 -1.63
N SER A 67 0.09 13.54 -0.34
CA SER A 67 0.52 14.52 0.66
C SER A 67 1.76 13.98 1.36
N PRO A 68 2.97 14.55 1.14
CA PRO A 68 4.16 14.10 1.83
C PRO A 68 3.92 14.16 3.34
N ILE A 69 4.21 13.06 4.05
CA ILE A 69 4.21 13.09 5.52
C ILE A 69 5.30 14.06 5.94
N GLN A 70 4.93 15.16 6.60
CA GLN A 70 5.91 16.06 7.20
C GLN A 70 6.68 15.25 8.25
N ARG A 71 8.02 15.14 8.08
CA ARG A 71 8.85 14.55 9.11
C ARG A 71 8.65 15.35 10.39
N ARG A 72 8.26 14.68 11.46
CA ARG A 72 8.32 15.26 12.80
C ARG A 72 9.78 15.19 13.21
N ASP A 73 10.42 16.35 13.24
CA ASP A 73 11.75 16.53 13.83
C ASP A 73 11.74 16.21 15.34
#